data_AF-A0A7V3W380-F1
#
_entry.id   AF-A0A7V3W380-F1
#
_cell.length_a   1.000
_cell.length_b   1.000
_cell.length_c   1.000
_cell.angle_alpha   90.00
_cell.angle_beta   90.00
_cell.angle_gamma   90.00
#
_symmetry.space_group_name_H-M   'P 1'
#
loop_
_entity.id
_entity.type
_entity.pdbx_description
1 polymer ?
#
loop_
_entity_poly.entity_id
_entity_poly.type
_entity_poly.pdbx_seq_one_letter_code
_entity_poly.pdbx_strand_id
1 'polypeptide(L)'
;YPIYEPMARLLGKGFEMMGVDNPAKMMARHQQNIYVYRFDWDEEPKPLDFIFGAMHGMELPFVFGNFQKDQDSVLRYAWSKDNEPARLELSRIMMAYWSNLARNGDPNGPGLPEWPDYSRSNKQRIHLDTGITGRAKSGK
;
A
#
# COMPACT_ATOMS: atom_id res chain seq x y z
N TYR A 1 -4.76 4.60 -24.21
CA TYR A 1 -6.06 5.13 -23.74
C TYR A 1 -5.88 6.52 -23.14
N PRO A 2 -6.02 7.60 -23.93
CA PRO A 2 -5.62 8.95 -23.52
C PRO A 2 -6.38 9.52 -22.32
N ILE A 3 -7.58 9.02 -22.04
CA ILE A 3 -8.42 9.48 -20.91
C ILE A 3 -8.36 8.58 -19.68
N TYR A 4 -7.86 7.34 -19.81
CA TYR A 4 -7.95 6.34 -18.75
C TYR A 4 -7.13 6.75 -17.52
N GLU A 5 -5.85 7.06 -17.71
CA GLU A 5 -4.95 7.39 -16.62
C GLU A 5 -5.33 8.72 -15.90
N PRO A 6 -5.69 9.81 -16.60
CA PRO A 6 -6.22 11.01 -15.95
C PRO A 6 -7.47 10.74 -15.10
N MET A 7 -8.41 9.92 -15.60
CA MET A 7 -9.63 9.58 -14.88
C MET A 7 -9.35 8.69 -13.67
N ALA A 8 -8.51 7.66 -13.81
CA ALA A 8 -8.11 6.79 -12.71
C ALA A 8 -7.42 7.59 -11.60
N ARG A 9 -6.51 8.51 -11.97
CA ARG A 9 -5.82 9.39 -11.02
C ARG A 9 -6.78 10.36 -10.32
N LEU A 10 -7.74 10.93 -11.06
CA LEU A 10 -8.74 11.84 -10.49
C LEU A 10 -9.63 11.13 -9.46
N LEU A 11 -10.17 9.97 -9.83
CA LEU A 11 -11.02 9.16 -8.94
C LEU A 11 -10.24 8.67 -7.73
N GLY A 12 -9.01 8.17 -7.93
CA GLY A 12 -8.12 7.73 -6.86
C GLY A 12 -7.82 8.84 -5.85
N LYS A 13 -7.53 10.06 -6.31
CA LYS A 13 -7.35 11.23 -5.42
C LYS A 13 -8.61 11.55 -4.62
N GLY A 14 -9.80 11.38 -5.21
CA GLY A 14 -11.07 11.55 -4.52
C GLY A 14 -11.21 10.56 -3.36
N PHE A 15 -10.97 9.27 -3.62
CA PHE A 15 -11.00 8.22 -2.59
C PHE A 15 -9.93 8.44 -1.52
N GLU A 16 -8.71 8.80 -1.90
CA GLU A 16 -7.62 9.11 -0.97
C GLU A 16 -8.00 10.27 -0.04
N MET A 17 -8.54 11.35 -0.60
CA MET A 17 -8.93 12.52 0.18
C MET A 17 -10.04 12.20 1.19
N MET A 18 -11.07 11.47 0.75
CA MET A 18 -12.22 11.15 1.59
C MET A 18 -11.91 10.04 2.61
N GLY A 19 -11.19 9.00 2.21
CA GLY A 19 -10.97 7.80 3.00
C GLY A 19 -9.74 7.84 3.90
N VAL A 20 -8.73 8.66 3.57
CA VAL A 20 -7.45 8.69 4.28
C VAL A 20 -7.13 10.08 4.82
N ASP A 21 -7.04 11.09 3.94
CA ASP A 21 -6.51 12.40 4.35
C ASP A 21 -7.43 13.14 5.33
N ASN A 22 -8.74 13.16 5.06
CA ASN A 22 -9.70 13.82 5.93
C ASN A 22 -9.77 13.15 7.32
N PRO A 23 -9.93 11.81 7.44
CA PRO A 23 -9.87 11.13 8.72
C PRO A 23 -8.54 11.32 9.45
N ALA A 24 -7.40 11.12 8.80
CA ALA A 24 -6.08 11.27 9.42
C ALA A 24 -5.86 12.69 9.97
N LYS A 25 -6.23 13.72 9.20
CA LYS A 25 -6.15 15.12 9.62
C LYS A 25 -7.06 15.42 10.82
N MET A 26 -8.23 14.77 10.90
CA MET A 26 -9.14 14.93 12.02
C MET A 26 -8.61 14.23 13.28
N MET A 27 -8.14 12.99 13.14
CA MET A 27 -7.52 12.23 14.22
C MET A 27 -6.30 12.94 14.81
N ALA A 28 -5.44 13.53 13.95
CA ALA A 28 -4.22 14.23 14.36
C ALA A 28 -4.46 15.51 15.18
N ARG A 29 -5.73 15.88 15.44
CA ARG A 29 -6.10 16.94 16.39
C ARG A 29 -6.22 16.44 17.83
N HIS A 30 -6.41 15.13 18.00
CA HIS A 30 -6.82 14.53 19.26
C HIS A 30 -5.92 13.37 19.71
N GLN A 31 -5.12 12.79 18.81
CA GLN A 31 -4.19 11.71 19.13
C GLN A 31 -2.89 11.83 18.33
N GLN A 32 -1.84 11.18 18.84
CA GLN A 32 -0.56 10.96 18.18
C GLN A 32 -0.51 9.51 17.67
N ASN A 33 0.59 9.12 17.02
CA ASN A 33 0.81 7.75 16.53
C ASN A 33 -0.24 7.35 15.47
N ILE A 34 -0.40 8.21 14.47
CA ILE A 34 -1.26 7.99 13.32
C ILE A 34 -0.36 7.59 12.17
N TYR A 35 -0.56 6.39 11.64
CA TYR A 35 0.28 5.88 10.57
C TYR A 35 -0.52 5.75 9.29
N VAL A 36 -0.10 6.48 8.26
CA VAL A 36 -0.73 6.47 6.93
C VAL A 36 0.20 5.76 5.95
N TYR A 37 -0.33 4.82 5.17
CA TYR A 37 0.38 4.25 4.03
C TYR A 37 -0.40 4.44 2.74
N ARG A 38 0.32 4.30 1.63
CA ARG A 38 -0.22 4.17 0.29
C ARG A 38 0.33 2.87 -0.31
N PHE A 39 -0.53 2.02 -0.82
CA PHE A 39 -0.15 0.80 -1.52
C PHE A 39 -0.14 1.08 -3.02
N ASP A 40 0.99 0.84 -3.67
CA ASP A 40 1.24 1.20 -5.08
C ASP A 40 1.73 -0.01 -5.92
N TRP A 41 1.66 -1.24 -5.40
CA TRP A 41 2.12 -2.44 -6.12
C TRP A 41 1.35 -2.65 -7.43
N ASP A 42 2.08 -2.70 -8.55
CA ASP A 42 1.58 -2.82 -9.93
C ASP A 42 2.32 -3.88 -10.77
N GLU A 43 2.78 -4.97 -10.14
CA GLU A 43 3.62 -6.00 -10.79
C GLU A 43 2.82 -7.21 -11.31
N GLU A 44 1.54 -7.05 -11.60
CA GLU A 44 0.73 -8.08 -12.23
C GLU A 44 1.23 -8.43 -13.65
N PRO A 45 0.94 -9.63 -14.15
CA PRO A 45 1.21 -9.95 -15.56
C PRO A 45 0.57 -8.94 -16.51
N LYS A 46 1.37 -8.41 -17.44
CA LYS A 46 0.88 -7.50 -18.48
C LYS A 46 -0.27 -8.10 -19.28
N PRO A 47 -1.30 -7.30 -19.64
CA PRO A 47 -1.42 -5.86 -19.44
C PRO A 47 -2.15 -5.46 -18.13
N LEU A 48 -2.28 -6.37 -17.17
CA LEU A 48 -3.10 -6.15 -15.96
C LEU A 48 -2.45 -5.15 -14.99
N ASP A 49 -1.13 -5.03 -15.00
CA ASP A 49 -0.34 -3.98 -14.32
C ASP A 49 -0.88 -2.58 -14.60
N PHE A 50 -1.30 -2.32 -15.84
CA PHE A 50 -1.85 -1.04 -16.25
C PHE A 50 -3.37 -0.94 -16.08
N ILE A 51 -4.09 -2.04 -16.35
CA ILE A 51 -5.56 -2.05 -16.34
C ILE A 51 -6.12 -2.05 -14.92
N PHE A 52 -5.45 -2.74 -13.99
CA PHE A 52 -5.85 -2.79 -12.59
C PHE A 52 -4.84 -2.04 -11.73
N GLY A 53 -3.55 -2.35 -11.89
CA GLY A 53 -2.49 -1.86 -11.00
C GLY A 53 -2.85 -2.08 -9.54
N ALA A 54 -2.47 -1.14 -8.68
CA ALA A 54 -2.80 -1.14 -7.25
C ALA A 54 -4.30 -0.86 -6.96
N MET A 55 -5.17 -1.76 -7.43
CA MET A 55 -6.62 -1.63 -7.29
C MET A 55 -7.08 -1.92 -5.85
N HIS A 56 -8.31 -1.50 -5.56
CA HIS A 56 -8.93 -1.71 -4.26
C HIS A 56 -8.95 -3.19 -3.83
N GLY A 57 -8.47 -3.47 -2.62
CA GLY A 57 -8.47 -4.80 -2.00
C GLY A 57 -7.25 -5.67 -2.36
N MET A 58 -6.40 -5.22 -3.29
CA MET A 58 -5.21 -5.96 -3.71
C MET A 58 -4.13 -6.02 -2.63
N GLU A 59 -4.16 -5.13 -1.65
CA GLU A 59 -3.24 -5.10 -0.52
C GLU A 59 -3.53 -6.21 0.51
N LEU A 60 -4.75 -6.76 0.54
CA LEU A 60 -5.18 -7.70 1.58
C LEU A 60 -4.30 -8.96 1.60
N PRO A 61 -4.00 -9.64 0.47
CA PRO A 61 -3.12 -10.80 0.49
C PRO A 61 -1.71 -10.50 1.00
N PHE A 62 -1.23 -9.26 0.89
CA PHE A 62 0.07 -8.86 1.42
C PHE A 62 0.04 -8.72 2.94
N VAL A 63 -1.06 -8.20 3.50
CA VAL A 63 -1.26 -8.09 4.96
C VAL A 63 -1.47 -9.45 5.60
N PHE A 64 -2.14 -10.38 4.92
CA PHE A 64 -2.44 -11.72 5.45
C PHE A 64 -1.43 -12.80 5.06
N GLY A 65 -0.53 -12.53 4.12
CA GLY A 65 0.43 -13.50 3.60
C GLY A 65 -0.21 -14.67 2.86
N ASN A 66 -1.42 -14.50 2.29
CA ASN A 66 -2.24 -15.58 1.74
C ASN A 66 -2.50 -15.42 0.22
N PHE A 67 -1.43 -15.48 -0.58
CA PHE A 67 -1.49 -15.42 -2.05
C PHE A 67 -2.12 -16.70 -2.64
N GLN A 68 -3.45 -16.81 -2.57
CA GLN A 68 -4.22 -17.93 -3.11
C GLN A 68 -4.07 -18.01 -4.64
N LYS A 69 -3.48 -19.10 -5.13
CA LYS A 69 -3.24 -19.38 -6.57
C LYS A 69 -4.20 -20.44 -7.14
N ASP A 70 -5.14 -20.94 -6.34
CA ASP A 70 -6.16 -21.88 -6.78
C ASP A 70 -7.23 -21.19 -7.68
N GLN A 71 -8.13 -22.00 -8.24
CA GLN A 71 -9.10 -21.53 -9.24
C GLN A 71 -10.21 -20.65 -8.64
N ASP A 72 -10.45 -20.72 -7.33
CA ASP A 72 -11.56 -20.03 -6.65
C ASP A 72 -11.17 -18.60 -6.20
N SER A 73 -9.89 -18.26 -6.24
CA SER A 73 -9.39 -16.93 -5.90
C SER A 73 -9.60 -15.92 -7.04
N VAL A 74 -10.36 -14.85 -6.75
CA VAL A 74 -10.58 -13.74 -7.69
C VAL A 74 -9.30 -12.98 -8.03
N LEU A 75 -8.28 -13.02 -7.16
CA LEU A 75 -7.00 -12.34 -7.35
C LEU A 75 -5.92 -13.24 -8.00
N ARG A 76 -6.24 -14.50 -8.32
CA ARG A 76 -5.25 -15.47 -8.84
C ARG A 76 -4.48 -14.96 -10.06
N TYR A 77 -5.11 -14.08 -10.86
CA TYR A 77 -4.51 -13.53 -12.08
C TYR A 77 -3.29 -12.65 -11.80
N ALA A 78 -3.18 -12.07 -10.59
CA ALA A 78 -2.11 -11.16 -10.22
C ALA A 78 -0.81 -11.90 -9.86
N TRP A 79 -0.88 -13.21 -9.57
CA TRP A 79 0.24 -13.96 -9.00
C TRP A 79 1.03 -14.70 -10.08
N SER A 80 2.24 -14.22 -10.37
CA SER A 80 3.18 -14.90 -11.26
C SER A 80 4.39 -15.44 -10.50
N LYS A 81 5.22 -16.24 -11.20
CA LYS A 81 6.55 -16.63 -10.69
C LYS A 81 7.52 -15.44 -10.72
N ASP A 82 7.38 -14.55 -11.69
CA ASP A 82 8.28 -13.42 -11.89
C ASP A 82 8.14 -12.38 -10.76
N ASN A 83 6.91 -12.12 -10.32
CA ASN A 83 6.67 -11.17 -9.22
C ASN A 83 6.81 -11.80 -7.83
N GLU A 84 6.97 -13.12 -7.72
CA GLU A 84 6.95 -13.84 -6.44
C GLU A 84 8.01 -13.35 -5.45
N PRO A 85 9.30 -13.19 -5.80
CA PRO A 85 10.31 -12.76 -4.83
C PRO A 85 10.02 -11.37 -4.25
N ALA A 86 9.71 -10.39 -5.10
CA ALA A 86 9.45 -9.02 -4.66
C ALA A 86 8.10 -8.88 -3.94
N ARG A 87 7.08 -9.61 -4.40
CA ARG A 87 5.75 -9.70 -3.77
C ARG A 87 5.84 -10.26 -2.36
N LEU A 88 6.57 -11.36 -2.17
CA LEU A 88 6.73 -11.99 -0.86
C LEU A 88 7.55 -11.12 0.10
N GLU A 89 8.56 -10.41 -0.38
CA GLU A 89 9.31 -9.48 0.47
C GLU A 89 8.45 -8.28 0.90
N LEU A 90 7.67 -7.70 -0.02
CA LEU A 90 6.71 -6.65 0.32
C LEU A 90 5.68 -7.15 1.35
N SER A 91 5.14 -8.36 1.18
CA SER A 91 4.21 -8.96 2.14
C SER A 91 4.85 -9.16 3.52
N ARG A 92 6.09 -9.64 3.58
CA ARG A 92 6.84 -9.80 4.83
C ARG A 92 6.97 -8.46 5.57
N ILE A 93 7.30 -7.39 4.85
CA ILE A 93 7.40 -6.04 5.41
C ILE A 93 6.03 -5.55 5.91
N MET A 94 4.97 -5.73 5.13
CA MET A 94 3.60 -5.32 5.52
C MET A 94 3.12 -6.07 6.75
N MET A 95 3.30 -7.39 6.81
CA MET A 95 2.97 -8.19 7.99
C MET A 95 3.75 -7.73 9.23
N ALA A 96 5.03 -7.40 9.08
CA ALA A 96 5.84 -6.88 10.18
C ALA A 96 5.31 -5.53 10.70
N TYR A 97 4.99 -4.58 9.82
CA TYR A 97 4.38 -3.31 10.24
C TYR A 97 3.04 -3.51 10.96
N TRP A 98 2.14 -4.31 10.39
CA TRP A 98 0.81 -4.55 10.97
C TRP A 98 0.88 -5.28 12.31
N SER A 99 1.78 -6.27 12.44
CA SER A 99 1.98 -6.99 13.70
C SER A 99 2.62 -6.11 14.78
N ASN A 100 3.60 -5.28 14.44
CA ASN A 100 4.21 -4.32 15.37
C ASN A 100 3.18 -3.30 15.86
N LEU A 101 2.40 -2.72 14.93
CA LEU A 101 1.34 -1.77 15.26
C LEU A 101 0.31 -2.40 16.21
N ALA A 102 -0.15 -3.62 15.92
CA ALA A 102 -1.12 -4.32 16.76
C ALA A 102 -0.57 -4.63 18.17
N ARG A 103 0.74 -4.91 18.28
CA ARG A 103 1.38 -5.28 19.55
C ARG A 103 1.73 -4.07 20.41
N ASN A 104 2.24 -2.99 19.79
CA ASN A 104 2.95 -1.92 20.48
C ASN A 104 2.36 -0.52 20.22
N GLY A 105 1.46 -0.37 19.24
CA GLY A 105 0.98 0.93 18.79
C GLY A 105 1.96 1.71 17.90
N ASP A 106 3.09 1.10 17.53
CA ASP A 106 4.10 1.65 16.60
C ASP A 106 4.44 0.57 15.57
N PRO A 107 4.29 0.82 14.25
CA PRO A 107 4.59 -0.16 13.21
C PRO A 107 6.11 -0.41 13.06
N ASN A 108 6.96 0.52 13.50
CA ASN A 108 8.39 0.44 13.28
C ASN A 108 9.06 -0.72 14.01
N GLY A 109 10.17 -1.21 13.46
CA GLY A 109 10.94 -2.31 14.04
C GLY A 109 12.25 -2.58 13.30
N PRO A 110 13.11 -3.46 13.86
CA PRO A 110 14.42 -3.77 13.26
C PRO A 110 14.30 -4.26 11.81
N GLY A 111 15.11 -3.70 10.92
CA GLY A 111 15.15 -4.10 9.51
C GLY A 111 13.97 -3.65 8.67
N LEU A 112 13.09 -2.79 9.20
CA LEU A 112 12.02 -2.14 8.44
C LEU A 112 12.44 -0.71 8.07
N PRO A 113 12.05 -0.22 6.88
CA PRO A 113 12.09 1.21 6.60
C PRO A 113 11.30 2.00 7.65
N GLU A 114 11.72 3.23 7.91
CA GLU A 114 11.01 4.08 8.86
C GLU A 114 9.63 4.47 8.30
N TRP A 115 8.59 4.23 9.10
CA TRP A 115 7.25 4.72 8.87
C TRP A 115 7.01 5.92 9.78
N PRO A 116 7.06 7.15 9.24
CA PRO A 116 6.91 8.37 10.02
C PRO A 116 5.47 8.53 10.55
N ASP A 117 5.35 9.08 11.74
CA ASP A 117 4.06 9.50 12.31
C ASP A 117 3.43 10.62 11.47
N TYR A 118 2.15 10.45 11.17
CA TYR A 118 1.33 11.45 10.49
C TYR A 118 0.91 12.52 11.49
N SER A 119 1.22 13.76 11.17
CA SER A 119 0.78 14.91 11.96
C SER A 119 0.27 16.05 11.09
N ARG A 120 -0.32 17.06 11.74
CA ARG A 120 -0.83 18.25 11.05
C ARG A 120 0.27 19.03 10.32
N SER A 121 1.49 19.05 10.88
CA SER A 121 2.66 19.71 10.29
C SER A 121 3.43 18.78 9.35
N ASN A 122 3.31 17.46 9.54
CA ASN A 122 4.04 16.45 8.79
C ASN A 122 3.08 15.40 8.21
N LYS A 123 2.55 15.65 7.01
CA LYS A 123 1.61 14.75 6.31
C LYS A 123 2.31 13.58 5.61
N GLN A 124 3.34 13.03 6.24
CA GLN A 124 4.11 11.94 5.66
C GLN A 124 3.28 10.66 5.65
N ARG A 125 3.59 9.82 4.69
CA ARG A 125 3.07 8.46 4.58
C ARG A 125 4.14 7.58 3.97
N ILE A 126 4.10 6.29 4.30
CA ILE A 126 4.94 5.33 3.61
C ILE A 126 4.28 4.89 2.30
N HIS A 127 5.09 4.67 1.26
CA HIS A 127 4.64 4.05 0.02
C HIS A 127 5.09 2.59 0.04
N LEU A 128 4.13 1.68 -0.05
CA LEU A 128 4.33 0.23 -0.02
C LEU A 128 4.22 -0.29 -1.44
N ASP A 129 5.37 -0.67 -1.97
CA ASP A 129 5.55 -1.08 -3.37
C ASP A 129 6.83 -1.94 -3.49
N THR A 130 7.08 -2.56 -4.65
CA THR A 130 8.36 -3.23 -4.92
C THR A 130 9.51 -2.23 -4.87
N GLY A 131 10.58 -2.61 -4.15
CA GLY A 131 11.75 -1.76 -3.94
C GLY A 131 11.51 -0.63 -2.92
N ILE A 132 10.84 -0.92 -1.78
CA ILE A 132 10.63 0.04 -0.69
C ILE A 132 11.97 0.71 -0.33
N THR A 133 12.10 1.97 -0.72
CA THR A 133 13.10 2.89 -0.20
C THR A 133 12.35 3.94 0.62
N GLY A 134 12.93 4.47 1.70
CA GLY A 134 12.27 5.49 2.55
C GLY A 134 12.01 6.84 1.87
N ARG A 135 11.81 6.87 0.55
CA ARG A 135 11.46 8.02 -0.26
C ARG A 135 10.33 7.63 -1.21
N ALA A 136 9.39 8.54 -1.39
CA ALA A 136 8.34 8.43 -2.38
C ALA A 136 8.93 8.03 -3.75
N LYS A 137 8.40 6.99 -4.39
CA LYS A 137 8.62 6.81 -5.84
C LYS A 137 8.17 8.10 -6.50
N SER A 138 9.07 8.74 -7.26
CA SER A 138 8.70 9.82 -8.18
C SER A 138 7.57 9.28 -9.04
N GLY A 139 6.38 9.86 -8.87
CA GLY A 139 5.18 9.37 -9.53
C GLY A 139 5.42 9.19 -11.02
N LYS A 140 4.94 8.06 -11.54
CA LYS A 140 4.44 8.06 -12.91
C LYS A 140 3.18 8.91 -12.95
#